data_AF-V4XY82-F1
#
_entry.id   AF-V4XY82-F1
#
_cell.length_a   1.000
_cell.length_b   1.000
_cell.length_c   1.000
_cell.angle_alpha   90.00
_cell.angle_beta   90.00
_cell.angle_gamma   90.00
#
_symmetry.space_group_name_H-M   'P 1'
#
loop_
_entity.id
_entity.type
_entity.pdbx_description
1 polymer ?
#
loop_
_entity_poly.entity_id
_entity_poly.type
_entity_poly.pdbx_seq_one_letter_code
_entity_poly.pdbx_strand_id
1 'polypeptide(L)'
;MTGDGGRDAGWIGRSGVVLSSYYRRLLSPPLPGDGLLLFGFVEGVIGWGLSWTFSTNPSLAPFGLIESIVAVWIALTGGIVLFGIAYTAPTVRRNRVWLVWGGLNVAATLINVAALAGVVPSSGIQYAYWHPWLVVLGVGYLVTALYNRGSPQIRRRERMVYAGAGITSLGLLIGSFGPLRAVVTLNVFVIGGLLHLVPMGYDVVADAVLIARRQ
;
A
#
# COMPACT_ATOMS: atom_id res chain seq x y z
N MET A 1 -47.72 13.26 21.79
CA MET A 1 -46.57 13.31 20.86
C MET A 1 -45.31 13.00 21.65
N THR A 2 -45.00 11.74 21.86
CA THR A 2 -43.75 11.30 22.52
C THR A 2 -43.43 9.88 22.05
N GLY A 3 -42.20 9.66 21.59
CA GLY A 3 -41.65 8.31 21.46
C GLY A 3 -41.19 7.89 20.06
N ASP A 4 -40.16 8.54 19.53
CA ASP A 4 -39.33 7.94 18.45
C ASP A 4 -37.81 7.96 18.76
N GLY A 5 -37.36 8.65 19.81
CA GLY A 5 -35.94 8.78 20.15
C GLY A 5 -35.25 7.51 20.72
N GLY A 6 -35.98 6.42 20.93
CA GLY A 6 -35.44 5.18 21.53
C GLY A 6 -34.88 4.17 20.51
N ARG A 7 -35.36 4.19 19.26
CA ARG A 7 -34.91 3.25 18.22
C ARG A 7 -33.56 3.67 17.63
N ASP A 8 -33.36 4.97 17.44
CA ASP A 8 -32.13 5.52 16.86
C ASP A 8 -30.91 5.33 17.79
N ALA A 9 -31.10 5.49 19.10
CA ALA A 9 -30.04 5.29 20.10
C ALA A 9 -29.57 3.83 20.17
N GLY A 10 -30.48 2.86 20.03
CA GLY A 10 -30.17 1.43 20.04
C GLY A 10 -29.45 0.95 18.76
N TRP A 11 -29.78 1.53 17.61
CA TRP A 11 -29.17 1.20 16.32
C TRP A 11 -27.74 1.75 16.19
N ILE A 12 -27.51 3.01 16.59
CA ILE A 12 -26.18 3.63 16.61
C ILE A 12 -25.23 2.87 17.56
N GLY A 13 -25.72 2.44 18.73
CA GLY A 13 -24.95 1.67 19.69
C GLY A 13 -24.50 0.29 19.17
N ARG A 14 -25.35 -0.43 18.43
CA ARG A 14 -25.00 -1.74 17.84
C ARG A 14 -24.01 -1.61 16.68
N SER A 15 -24.19 -0.62 15.81
CA SER A 15 -23.26 -0.32 14.72
C SER A 15 -21.87 0.02 15.24
N GLY A 16 -21.78 0.82 16.31
CA GLY A 16 -20.52 1.15 16.97
C GLY A 16 -19.80 -0.06 17.56
N VAL A 17 -20.52 -0.96 18.24
CA VAL A 17 -19.95 -2.18 18.83
C VAL A 17 -19.37 -3.10 17.75
N VAL A 18 -20.09 -3.31 16.65
CA VAL A 18 -19.64 -4.20 15.58
C VAL A 18 -18.44 -3.61 14.81
N LEU A 19 -18.45 -2.31 14.51
CA LEU A 19 -17.28 -1.64 13.94
C LEU A 19 -16.07 -1.75 14.88
N SER A 20 -16.25 -1.56 16.19
CA SER A 20 -15.16 -1.72 17.17
C SER A 20 -14.60 -3.14 17.17
N SER A 21 -15.47 -4.15 17.02
CA SER A 21 -15.08 -5.56 16.97
C SER A 21 -14.33 -5.88 15.67
N TYR A 22 -14.73 -5.26 14.55
CA TYR A 22 -14.07 -5.40 13.26
C TYR A 22 -12.64 -4.83 13.32
N TYR A 23 -12.48 -3.58 13.77
CA TYR A 23 -11.15 -2.98 13.93
C TYR A 23 -10.29 -3.71 14.95
N ARG A 24 -10.86 -4.20 16.06
CA ARG A 24 -10.13 -5.03 17.02
C ARG A 24 -9.59 -6.30 16.34
N ARG A 25 -10.40 -6.97 15.51
CA ARG A 25 -9.99 -8.15 14.75
C ARG A 25 -8.89 -7.84 13.72
N LEU A 26 -8.92 -6.66 13.09
CA LEU A 26 -7.86 -6.23 12.17
C LEU A 26 -6.51 -5.99 12.86
N LEU A 27 -6.50 -5.82 14.19
CA LEU A 27 -5.31 -5.50 14.97
C LEU A 27 -4.85 -6.65 15.89
N SER A 28 -5.68 -7.68 16.05
CA SER A 28 -5.39 -8.83 16.92
C SER A 28 -4.74 -10.00 16.16
N PRO A 29 -3.55 -10.46 16.56
CA PRO A 29 -2.93 -11.65 15.99
C PRO A 29 -3.74 -12.94 16.26
N PRO A 30 -3.74 -13.92 15.33
CA PRO A 30 -3.13 -13.87 14.01
C PRO A 30 -3.93 -12.97 13.05
N LEU A 31 -3.25 -12.02 12.42
CA LEU A 31 -3.87 -10.99 11.59
C LEU A 31 -4.45 -11.59 10.30
N PRO A 32 -5.69 -11.21 9.94
CA PRO A 32 -6.26 -11.52 8.64
C PRO A 32 -5.57 -10.71 7.53
N GLY A 33 -5.86 -11.04 6.27
CA GLY A 33 -5.34 -10.30 5.10
C GLY A 33 -5.64 -8.80 5.18
N ASP A 34 -6.83 -8.43 5.65
CA ASP A 34 -7.26 -7.03 5.79
C ASP A 34 -6.46 -6.30 6.89
N GLY A 35 -6.01 -7.01 7.92
CA GLY A 35 -5.11 -6.46 8.94
C GLY A 35 -3.71 -6.18 8.37
N LEU A 36 -3.23 -7.04 7.46
CA LEU A 36 -1.99 -6.80 6.73
C LEU A 36 -2.13 -5.65 5.72
N LEU A 37 -3.28 -5.50 5.06
CA LEU A 37 -3.59 -4.34 4.21
C LEU A 37 -3.56 -3.02 5.00
N LEU A 38 -4.12 -3.00 6.20
CA LEU A 38 -4.07 -1.81 7.06
C LEU A 38 -2.63 -1.44 7.43
N PHE A 39 -1.79 -2.44 7.72
CA PHE A 39 -0.37 -2.20 7.97
C PHE A 39 0.35 -1.65 6.73
N GLY A 40 0.10 -2.22 5.55
CA GLY A 40 0.61 -1.70 4.28
C GLY A 40 0.12 -0.28 3.96
N PHE A 41 -1.11 0.07 4.34
CA PHE A 41 -1.63 1.43 4.22
C PHE A 41 -0.82 2.40 5.09
N VAL A 42 -0.60 2.06 6.37
CA VAL A 42 0.22 2.88 7.28
C VAL A 42 1.66 3.00 6.78
N GLU A 43 2.22 1.89 6.31
CA GLU A 43 3.53 1.87 5.64
C GLU A 43 3.58 2.86 4.47
N GLY A 44 2.56 2.85 3.59
CA GLY A 44 2.44 3.77 2.48
C GLY A 44 2.37 5.23 2.92
N VAL A 45 1.61 5.56 3.97
CA VAL A 45 1.51 6.93 4.50
C VAL A 45 2.87 7.40 4.98
N ILE A 46 3.56 6.57 5.77
CA ILE A 46 4.87 6.91 6.34
C ILE A 46 5.93 6.99 5.24
N GLY A 47 6.03 5.97 4.39
CA GLY A 47 7.06 5.86 3.36
C GLY A 47 6.98 7.00 2.35
N TRP A 48 5.82 7.19 1.73
CA TRP A 48 5.63 8.27 0.75
C TRP A 48 5.63 9.66 1.41
N GLY A 49 5.03 9.80 2.60
CA GLY A 49 4.98 11.05 3.34
C GLY A 49 6.35 11.55 3.80
N LEU A 50 7.18 10.68 4.37
CA LEU A 50 8.56 11.03 4.73
C LEU A 50 9.42 11.28 3.50
N SER A 51 9.25 10.49 2.43
CA SER A 51 9.99 10.72 1.18
C SER A 51 9.68 12.09 0.59
N TRP A 52 8.40 12.49 0.57
CA TRP A 52 7.98 13.82 0.16
C TRP A 52 8.53 14.91 1.10
N THR A 53 8.47 14.69 2.41
CA THR A 53 8.98 15.62 3.43
C THR A 53 10.47 15.89 3.25
N PHE A 54 11.28 14.85 3.05
CA PHE A 54 12.71 15.02 2.79
C PHE A 54 12.98 15.71 1.45
N SER A 55 12.19 15.41 0.42
CA SER A 55 12.37 16.05 -0.89
C SER A 55 12.06 17.54 -0.89
N THR A 56 11.09 17.97 -0.07
CA THR A 56 10.67 19.36 0.05
C THR A 56 11.51 20.14 1.06
N ASN A 57 12.00 19.47 2.10
CA ASN A 57 12.84 20.04 3.13
C ASN A 57 14.10 19.17 3.33
N PRO A 58 15.11 19.27 2.45
CA PRO A 58 16.29 18.40 2.49
C PRO A 58 17.10 18.49 3.80
N SER A 59 16.99 19.59 4.55
CA SER A 59 17.62 19.75 5.86
C SER A 59 17.10 18.76 6.92
N LEU A 60 15.93 18.15 6.71
CA LEU A 60 15.36 17.13 7.58
C LEU A 60 15.90 15.72 7.29
N ALA A 61 16.68 15.53 6.21
CA ALA A 61 17.24 14.24 5.82
C ALA A 61 18.58 13.98 6.53
N PRO A 62 18.65 13.08 7.54
CA PRO A 62 19.80 12.95 8.43
C PRO A 62 21.09 12.43 7.77
N PHE A 63 20.98 11.70 6.65
CA PHE A 63 22.12 11.03 6.00
C PHE A 63 22.38 11.51 4.57
N GLY A 64 21.71 12.58 4.14
CA GLY A 64 21.54 12.92 2.72
C GLY A 64 20.16 12.50 2.21
N LEU A 65 19.69 13.18 1.16
CA LEU A 65 18.31 13.04 0.68
C LEU A 65 18.00 11.59 0.24
N ILE A 66 18.85 11.03 -0.63
CA ILE A 66 18.59 9.72 -1.23
C ILE A 66 18.78 8.63 -0.17
N GLU A 67 19.84 8.71 0.61
CA GLU A 67 20.20 7.78 1.68
C GLU A 67 19.08 7.70 2.72
N SER A 68 18.52 8.85 3.12
CA SER A 68 17.43 8.90 4.10
C SER A 68 16.14 8.29 3.55
N ILE A 69 15.81 8.54 2.28
CA ILE A 69 14.64 7.92 1.63
C ILE A 69 14.80 6.41 1.55
N VAL A 70 15.96 5.93 1.09
CA VAL A 70 16.23 4.49 0.98
C VAL A 70 16.22 3.83 2.35
N ALA A 71 16.81 4.46 3.38
CA ALA A 71 16.78 3.95 4.76
C ALA A 71 15.35 3.79 5.30
N VAL A 72 14.46 4.75 5.04
CA VAL A 72 13.03 4.65 5.39
C VAL A 72 12.41 3.43 4.73
N TRP A 73 12.59 3.25 3.41
CA TRP A 73 12.00 2.11 2.70
C TRP A 73 12.60 0.75 3.08
N ILE A 74 13.89 0.69 3.44
CA ILE A 74 14.51 -0.52 4.03
C ILE A 74 13.82 -0.87 5.34
N ALA A 75 13.67 0.10 6.25
CA ALA A 75 13.07 -0.11 7.56
C ALA A 75 11.60 -0.55 7.43
N LEU A 76 10.84 0.11 6.55
CA LEU A 76 9.44 -0.21 6.29
C LEU A 76 9.26 -1.58 5.63
N THR A 77 10.04 -1.89 4.58
CA THR A 77 10.01 -3.19 3.89
C THR A 77 10.39 -4.32 4.85
N GLY A 78 11.48 -4.13 5.62
CA GLY A 78 11.90 -5.09 6.64
C GLY A 78 10.83 -5.26 7.71
N GLY A 79 10.23 -4.16 8.16
CA GLY A 79 9.14 -4.13 9.13
C GLY A 79 7.94 -4.94 8.68
N ILE A 80 7.39 -4.68 7.49
CA ILE A 80 6.21 -5.40 6.99
C ILE A 80 6.50 -6.87 6.71
N VAL A 81 7.69 -7.23 6.24
CA VAL A 81 8.08 -8.64 6.03
C VAL A 81 8.16 -9.38 7.36
N LEU A 82 8.88 -8.84 8.35
CA LEU A 82 9.01 -9.45 9.67
C LEU A 82 7.65 -9.55 10.36
N PHE A 83 6.85 -8.49 10.28
CA PHE A 83 5.51 -8.45 10.83
C PHE A 83 4.58 -9.46 10.15
N GLY A 84 4.62 -9.54 8.82
CA GLY A 84 3.89 -10.52 8.02
C GLY A 84 4.20 -11.95 8.43
N ILE A 85 5.47 -12.27 8.67
CA ILE A 85 5.90 -13.60 9.11
C ILE A 85 5.41 -13.89 10.55
N ALA A 86 5.64 -12.96 11.48
CA ALA A 86 5.42 -13.19 12.90
C ALA A 86 3.93 -13.15 13.30
N TYR A 87 3.14 -12.26 12.69
CA TYR A 87 1.81 -11.90 13.23
C TYR A 87 0.62 -12.24 12.34
N THR A 88 0.81 -12.68 11.09
CA THR A 88 -0.33 -13.04 10.22
C THR A 88 -0.73 -14.52 10.31
N ALA A 89 -1.94 -14.86 9.90
CA ALA A 89 -2.37 -16.26 9.84
C ALA A 89 -1.58 -17.08 8.79
N PRO A 90 -1.38 -18.40 8.96
CA PRO A 90 -0.68 -19.24 7.98
C PRO A 90 -1.28 -19.16 6.56
N THR A 91 -2.59 -18.97 6.46
CA THR A 91 -3.32 -18.79 5.19
C THR A 91 -2.93 -17.49 4.48
N VAL A 92 -2.62 -16.43 5.22
CA VAL A 92 -2.13 -15.15 4.69
C VAL A 92 -0.68 -15.31 4.24
N ARG A 93 0.19 -15.89 5.08
CA ARG A 93 1.62 -16.12 4.76
C ARG A 93 1.86 -16.95 3.50
N ARG A 94 0.97 -17.91 3.22
CA ARG A 94 1.07 -18.81 2.05
C ARG A 94 0.30 -18.30 0.83
N ASN A 95 -0.38 -17.16 0.95
CA ASN A 95 -1.15 -16.60 -0.15
C ASN A 95 -0.19 -16.09 -1.24
N ARG A 96 -0.41 -16.52 -2.48
CA ARG A 96 0.45 -16.17 -3.61
C ARG A 96 0.50 -14.67 -3.89
N VAL A 97 -0.60 -13.95 -3.69
CA VAL A 97 -0.65 -12.48 -3.88
C VAL A 97 0.27 -11.80 -2.88
N TRP A 98 0.19 -12.18 -1.60
CA TRP A 98 1.06 -11.62 -0.56
C TRP A 98 2.54 -11.96 -0.76
N LEU A 99 2.85 -13.17 -1.23
CA LEU A 99 4.22 -13.56 -1.58
C LEU A 99 4.76 -12.73 -2.76
N VAL A 100 3.94 -12.45 -3.77
CA VAL A 100 4.32 -11.59 -4.89
C VAL A 100 4.59 -10.16 -4.40
N TRP A 101 3.70 -9.58 -3.59
CA TRP A 101 3.92 -8.25 -3.00
C TRP A 101 5.20 -8.20 -2.18
N GLY A 102 5.42 -9.17 -1.30
CA GLY A 102 6.65 -9.25 -0.49
C GLY A 102 7.90 -9.34 -1.38
N GLY A 103 7.89 -10.23 -2.38
CA GLY A 103 9.01 -10.40 -3.31
C GLY A 103 9.31 -9.14 -4.12
N LEU A 104 8.27 -8.45 -4.62
CA LEU A 104 8.41 -7.20 -5.36
C LEU A 104 9.00 -6.08 -4.49
N ASN A 105 8.50 -5.88 -3.27
CA ASN A 105 9.02 -4.85 -2.35
C ASN A 105 10.48 -5.14 -1.97
N VAL A 106 10.82 -6.39 -1.64
CA VAL A 106 12.20 -6.78 -1.35
C VAL A 106 13.10 -6.52 -2.57
N ALA A 107 12.66 -6.89 -3.77
CA ALA A 107 13.44 -6.65 -4.99
C ALA A 107 13.68 -5.15 -5.26
N ALA A 108 12.65 -4.30 -5.13
CA ALA A 108 12.79 -2.86 -5.29
C ALA A 108 13.75 -2.26 -4.25
N THR A 109 13.63 -2.66 -2.99
CA THR A 109 14.53 -2.23 -1.92
C THR A 109 15.97 -2.66 -2.18
N LEU A 110 16.20 -3.89 -2.66
CA LEU A 110 17.54 -4.36 -3.03
C LEU A 110 18.13 -3.58 -4.20
N ILE A 111 17.32 -3.19 -5.19
CA ILE A 111 17.77 -2.32 -6.29
C ILE A 111 18.21 -0.96 -5.75
N ASN A 112 17.43 -0.36 -4.85
CA ASN A 112 17.80 0.91 -4.19
C ASN A 112 19.12 0.79 -3.42
N VAL A 113 19.31 -0.29 -2.66
CA VAL A 113 20.54 -0.56 -1.91
C VAL A 113 21.73 -0.76 -2.85
N ALA A 114 21.55 -1.53 -3.92
CA ALA A 114 22.61 -1.74 -4.92
C ALA A 114 23.02 -0.44 -5.61
N ALA A 115 22.08 0.48 -5.84
CA ALA A 115 22.37 1.80 -6.37
C ALA A 115 23.20 2.65 -5.41
N LEU A 116 22.83 2.68 -4.11
CA LEU A 116 23.62 3.38 -3.08
C LEU A 116 25.01 2.78 -2.90
N ALA A 117 25.14 1.46 -2.99
CA ALA A 117 26.41 0.77 -2.89
C ALA A 117 27.31 0.94 -4.13
N GLY A 118 26.87 1.67 -5.16
CA GLY A 118 27.62 1.88 -6.40
C GLY A 118 27.73 0.65 -7.31
N VAL A 119 26.89 -0.37 -7.08
CA VAL A 119 26.87 -1.62 -7.87
C VAL A 119 26.14 -1.43 -9.20
N VAL A 120 25.14 -0.54 -9.23
CA VAL A 120 24.36 -0.25 -10.44
C VAL A 120 25.21 0.60 -11.41
N PRO A 121 25.32 0.21 -12.70
CA PRO A 121 26.02 1.02 -13.70
C PRO A 121 25.48 2.45 -13.77
N SER A 122 26.36 3.41 -14.09
CA SER A 122 26.00 4.84 -14.17
C SER A 122 24.84 5.13 -15.14
N SER A 123 24.72 4.36 -16.22
CA SER A 123 23.60 4.45 -17.17
C SER A 123 22.24 4.06 -16.56
N GLY A 124 22.25 3.19 -15.55
CA GLY A 124 21.06 2.66 -14.87
C GLY A 124 20.67 3.41 -13.59
N ILE A 125 21.58 4.19 -13.00
CA ILE A 125 21.38 4.75 -11.65
C ILE A 125 20.16 5.67 -11.55
N GLN A 126 19.87 6.44 -12.61
CA GLN A 126 18.71 7.34 -12.67
C GLN A 126 17.37 6.58 -12.60
N TYR A 127 17.37 5.30 -12.95
CA TYR A 127 16.19 4.44 -12.92
C TYR A 127 16.07 3.67 -11.61
N ALA A 128 17.17 3.51 -10.87
CA ALA A 128 17.23 2.57 -9.77
C ALA A 128 16.39 2.96 -8.54
N TYR A 129 16.06 4.24 -8.35
CA TYR A 129 15.43 4.69 -7.09
C TYR A 129 13.90 4.60 -7.05
N TRP A 130 13.19 5.16 -8.02
CA TRP A 130 11.72 5.25 -7.98
C TRP A 130 11.01 4.44 -9.05
N HIS A 131 11.67 4.06 -10.15
CA HIS A 131 11.05 3.22 -11.17
C HIS A 131 10.67 1.82 -10.65
N PRO A 132 11.51 1.15 -9.81
CA PRO A 132 11.13 -0.14 -9.23
C PRO A 132 9.82 -0.07 -8.45
N TRP A 133 9.55 1.04 -7.76
CA TRP A 133 8.31 1.19 -6.98
C TRP A 133 7.07 1.30 -7.87
N LEU A 134 7.17 1.92 -9.05
CA LEU A 134 6.07 1.86 -10.02
C LEU A 134 5.89 0.45 -10.61
N VAL A 135 6.97 -0.32 -10.76
CA VAL A 135 6.85 -1.75 -11.12
C VAL A 135 6.15 -2.53 -10.01
N VAL A 136 6.53 -2.32 -8.75
CA VAL A 136 5.93 -2.98 -7.58
C VAL A 136 4.43 -2.72 -7.54
N LEU A 137 4.01 -1.45 -7.58
CA LEU A 137 2.60 -1.06 -7.54
C LEU A 137 1.86 -1.58 -8.78
N GLY A 138 2.44 -1.40 -9.97
CA GLY A 138 1.87 -1.85 -11.23
C GLY A 138 1.59 -3.35 -11.28
N VAL A 139 2.65 -4.15 -11.11
CA VAL A 139 2.58 -5.62 -11.16
C VAL A 139 1.79 -6.15 -9.97
N GLY A 140 2.05 -5.65 -8.76
CA GLY A 140 1.36 -6.07 -7.54
C GLY A 140 -0.15 -5.91 -7.66
N TYR A 141 -0.64 -4.75 -8.11
CA TYR A 141 -2.08 -4.52 -8.26
C TYR A 141 -2.70 -5.29 -9.41
N LEU A 142 -2.01 -5.45 -10.54
CA LEU A 142 -2.51 -6.31 -11.61
C LEU A 142 -2.63 -7.77 -11.15
N VAL A 143 -1.65 -8.28 -10.42
CA VAL A 143 -1.72 -9.62 -9.83
C VAL A 143 -2.92 -9.71 -8.88
N THR A 144 -3.11 -8.75 -7.97
CA THR A 144 -4.28 -8.72 -7.07
C THR A 144 -5.60 -8.72 -7.82
N ALA A 145 -5.73 -7.89 -8.86
CA ALA A 145 -6.97 -7.77 -9.65
C ALA A 145 -7.32 -9.06 -10.40
N LEU A 146 -6.31 -9.73 -10.96
CA LEU A 146 -6.46 -10.90 -11.83
C LEU A 146 -6.46 -12.22 -11.04
N TYR A 147 -5.98 -12.22 -9.79
CA TYR A 147 -5.87 -13.43 -8.98
C TYR A 147 -7.23 -14.03 -8.65
N ASN A 148 -7.38 -15.33 -8.92
CA ASN A 148 -8.54 -16.14 -8.60
C ASN A 148 -9.88 -15.39 -8.84
N ARG A 149 -10.17 -15.05 -10.11
CA ARG A 149 -11.32 -14.22 -10.50
C ARG A 149 -12.68 -14.76 -10.02
N GLY A 150 -12.79 -16.07 -9.80
CA GLY A 150 -13.99 -16.71 -9.27
C GLY A 150 -14.14 -16.60 -7.75
N SER A 151 -13.11 -16.14 -7.03
CA SER A 151 -13.18 -15.97 -5.57
C SER A 151 -14.05 -14.77 -5.19
N PRO A 152 -15.04 -14.95 -4.30
CA PRO A 152 -15.85 -13.85 -3.77
C PRO A 152 -15.09 -13.00 -2.74
N GLN A 153 -13.85 -13.37 -2.39
CA GLN A 153 -13.04 -12.64 -1.40
C GLN A 153 -12.69 -11.21 -1.84
N ILE A 154 -12.50 -11.00 -3.15
CA ILE A 154 -12.25 -9.67 -3.72
C ILE A 154 -13.42 -9.34 -4.65
N ARG A 155 -14.14 -8.27 -4.32
CA ARG A 155 -15.34 -7.81 -5.02
C ARG A 155 -14.96 -7.30 -6.41
N ARG A 156 -15.91 -7.37 -7.35
CA ARG A 156 -15.70 -6.89 -8.73
C ARG A 156 -15.22 -5.43 -8.78
N ARG A 157 -15.76 -4.56 -7.90
CA ARG A 157 -15.38 -3.15 -7.83
C ARG A 157 -13.94 -2.95 -7.36
N GLU A 158 -13.50 -3.68 -6.34
CA GLU A 158 -12.12 -3.64 -5.84
C GLU A 158 -11.14 -4.10 -6.92
N ARG A 159 -11.48 -5.19 -7.63
CA ARG A 159 -10.68 -5.67 -8.75
C ARG A 159 -10.51 -4.60 -9.83
N MET A 160 -11.55 -3.80 -10.10
CA MET A 160 -11.45 -2.69 -11.05
C MET A 160 -10.54 -1.58 -10.52
N VAL A 161 -10.61 -1.25 -9.23
CA VAL A 161 -9.71 -0.27 -8.60
C VAL A 161 -8.26 -0.75 -8.68
N TYR A 162 -8.00 -2.00 -8.32
CA TYR A 162 -6.67 -2.61 -8.45
C TYR A 162 -6.18 -2.66 -9.89
N ALA A 163 -7.02 -3.08 -10.84
CA ALA A 163 -6.65 -3.09 -12.25
C ALA A 163 -6.32 -1.68 -12.76
N GLY A 164 -7.14 -0.69 -12.41
CA GLY A 164 -6.94 0.71 -12.78
C GLY A 164 -5.64 1.27 -12.20
N ALA A 165 -5.37 1.04 -10.91
CA ALA A 165 -4.13 1.47 -10.26
C ALA A 165 -2.90 0.79 -10.88
N GLY A 166 -2.99 -0.52 -11.16
CA GLY A 166 -1.93 -1.27 -11.81
C GLY A 166 -1.60 -0.76 -13.22
N ILE A 167 -2.62 -0.59 -14.06
CA ILE A 167 -2.47 -0.04 -15.42
C ILE A 167 -1.91 1.38 -15.36
N THR A 168 -2.42 2.23 -14.47
CA THR A 168 -1.97 3.61 -14.32
C THR A 168 -0.50 3.67 -13.89
N SER A 169 -0.10 2.85 -12.93
CA SER A 169 1.29 2.79 -12.45
C SER A 169 2.26 2.37 -13.56
N LEU A 170 1.93 1.32 -14.33
CA LEU A 170 2.75 0.89 -15.46
C LEU A 170 2.72 1.91 -16.62
N GLY A 171 1.59 2.56 -16.87
CA GLY A 171 1.48 3.63 -17.86
C GLY A 171 2.36 4.83 -17.51
N LEU A 172 2.40 5.23 -16.24
CA LEU A 172 3.28 6.29 -15.74
C LEU A 172 4.75 5.88 -15.82
N LEU A 173 5.07 4.62 -15.51
CA LEU A 173 6.41 4.06 -15.69
C LEU A 173 6.86 4.12 -17.16
N ILE A 174 6.02 3.69 -18.10
CA ILE A 174 6.36 3.75 -19.53
C ILE A 174 6.48 5.20 -19.98
N GLY A 175 5.52 6.05 -19.61
CA GLY A 175 5.48 7.46 -19.98
C GLY A 175 6.66 8.27 -19.42
N SER A 176 7.24 7.83 -18.29
CA SER A 176 8.39 8.52 -17.70
C SER A 176 9.71 8.32 -18.43
N PHE A 177 9.79 7.37 -19.35
CA PHE A 177 10.90 7.28 -20.29
C PHE A 177 10.79 8.28 -21.45
N GLY A 178 9.66 8.98 -21.58
CA GLY A 178 9.42 9.95 -22.65
C GLY A 178 8.72 11.21 -22.16
N PRO A 179 7.54 11.57 -22.72
CA PRO A 179 6.94 12.89 -22.56
C PRO A 179 6.51 13.22 -21.12
N LEU A 180 6.26 12.21 -20.28
CA LEU A 180 5.82 12.42 -18.90
C LEU A 180 6.98 12.47 -17.90
N ARG A 181 8.24 12.35 -18.34
CA ARG A 181 9.41 12.26 -17.46
C ARG A 181 9.43 13.35 -16.39
N ALA A 182 9.31 14.61 -16.80
CA ALA A 182 9.38 15.75 -15.88
C ALA A 182 8.23 15.73 -14.87
N VAL A 183 6.99 15.51 -15.35
CA VAL A 183 5.79 15.47 -14.51
C VAL A 183 5.88 14.35 -13.48
N VAL A 184 6.26 13.13 -13.91
CA VAL A 184 6.39 11.98 -13.00
C VAL A 184 7.50 12.21 -12.00
N THR A 185 8.68 12.66 -12.42
CA THR A 185 9.84 12.87 -11.54
C THR A 185 9.54 13.92 -10.46
N LEU A 186 8.93 15.04 -10.83
CA LEU A 186 8.61 16.12 -9.89
C LEU A 186 7.52 15.75 -8.88
N ASN A 187 6.64 14.83 -9.24
CA ASN A 187 5.47 14.46 -8.42
C ASN A 187 5.53 13.02 -7.91
N VAL A 188 6.69 12.36 -7.99
CA VAL A 188 6.79 10.90 -7.80
C VAL A 188 6.30 10.44 -6.43
N PHE A 189 6.55 11.23 -5.38
CA PHE A 189 6.11 10.86 -4.03
C PHE A 189 4.60 11.03 -3.84
N VAL A 190 4.00 12.05 -4.45
CA VAL A 190 2.54 12.25 -4.44
C VAL A 190 1.86 11.17 -5.27
N ILE A 191 2.38 10.90 -6.48
CA ILE A 191 1.89 9.84 -7.37
C ILE A 191 1.98 8.48 -6.67
N GLY A 192 3.15 8.15 -6.11
CA GLY A 192 3.38 6.91 -5.39
C GLY A 192 2.45 6.78 -4.19
N GLY A 193 2.29 7.85 -3.40
CA GLY A 193 1.36 7.92 -2.29
C GLY A 193 -0.08 7.64 -2.73
N LEU A 194 -0.58 8.30 -3.77
CA LEU A 194 -1.92 8.08 -4.30
C LEU A 194 -2.10 6.64 -4.81
N LEU A 195 -1.15 6.15 -5.61
CA LEU A 195 -1.22 4.80 -6.16
C LEU A 195 -1.17 3.73 -5.07
N HIS A 196 -0.41 3.95 -3.99
CA HIS A 196 -0.31 3.02 -2.87
C HIS A 196 -1.58 3.06 -1.99
N LEU A 197 -2.02 4.27 -1.62
CA LEU A 197 -3.04 4.47 -0.60
C LEU A 197 -4.47 4.32 -1.12
N VAL A 198 -4.76 4.71 -2.37
CA VAL A 198 -6.13 4.71 -2.90
C VAL A 198 -6.72 3.30 -2.97
N PRO A 199 -6.05 2.28 -3.53
CA PRO A 199 -6.62 0.94 -3.60
C PRO A 199 -6.83 0.31 -2.21
N MET A 200 -5.86 0.46 -1.31
CA MET A 200 -5.96 -0.08 0.05
C MET A 200 -7.02 0.65 0.88
N GLY A 201 -7.08 1.97 0.78
CA GLY A 201 -8.10 2.78 1.46
C GLY A 201 -9.51 2.50 0.94
N TYR A 202 -9.65 2.24 -0.37
CA TYR A 202 -10.93 1.83 -0.94
C TYR A 202 -11.46 0.54 -0.30
N ASP A 203 -10.62 -0.48 -0.14
CA ASP A 203 -11.01 -1.76 0.48
C ASP A 203 -11.48 -1.55 1.93
N VAL A 204 -10.70 -0.81 2.74
CA VAL A 204 -11.04 -0.53 4.14
C VAL A 204 -12.38 0.21 4.26
N VAL A 205 -12.60 1.24 3.43
CA VAL A 205 -13.85 2.01 3.43
C VAL A 205 -15.02 1.17 2.93
N ALA A 206 -14.82 0.38 1.87
CA ALA A 206 -15.87 -0.47 1.31
C ALA A 206 -16.34 -1.53 2.32
N ASP A 207 -15.42 -2.12 3.09
CA ASP A 207 -15.77 -3.05 4.17
C ASP A 207 -16.52 -2.38 5.30
N ALA A 208 -16.06 -1.23 5.77
CA ALA A 208 -16.74 -0.47 6.82
C ALA A 208 -18.18 -0.09 6.41
N VAL A 209 -18.37 0.37 5.17
CA VAL A 209 -19.69 0.73 4.63
C VAL A 209 -20.60 -0.48 4.51
N LEU A 210 -20.09 -1.64 4.07
CA LEU A 210 -20.88 -2.86 3.98
C LEU A 210 -21.32 -3.37 5.35
N ILE A 211 -20.46 -3.29 6.35
CA ILE A 211 -20.79 -3.65 7.73
C ILE A 211 -21.88 -2.73 8.27
N ALA A 212 -21.75 -1.42 8.05
CA ALA A 212 -22.73 -0.43 8.50
C ALA A 212 -24.10 -0.59 7.81
N ARG A 213 -24.15 -1.01 6.54
CA ARG A 213 -25.40 -1.20 5.78
C ARG A 213 -26.15 -2.51 6.06
N ARG A 214 -25.49 -3.50 6.66
CA ARG A 214 -26.09 -4.82 6.97
C ARG A 214 -26.75 -4.86 8.36
N GLN A 215 -26.80 -3.73 9.06
CA GLN A 215 -27.43 -3.56 10.37
C GLN A 215 -28.61 -2.60 10.27
#